data_AF-A0A7J8WBA9-F1
#
_entry.id   AF-A0A7J8WBA9-F1
#
_cell.length_a   1.000
_cell.length_b   1.000
_cell.length_c   1.000
_cell.angle_alpha   90.00
_cell.angle_beta   90.00
_cell.angle_gamma   90.00
#
_symmetry.space_group_name_H-M   'P 1'
#
loop_
_entity.id
_entity.type
_entity.pdbx_description
1 polymer ?
#
loop_
_entity_poly.entity_id
_entity_poly.type
_entity_poly.pdbx_seq_one_letter_code
_entity_poly.pdbx_strand_id
1 'polypeptide(L)'
;MKRLAVGPITTPEYDEWRVRRVNNNILKSSHEGSQSIEEHLQVVPSELEILNKDFERRNAELEKQIEQTEEEKMNLRLDADVQKLEAERLRKGKARAEEDLDSLKIDYKKLRLSMRTVGLGKTSEQWCEEIQEEKNKTNR
;
A
#
# COMPACT_ATOMS: atom_id res chain seq x y z
N MET A 1 12.35 10.77 -8.55
CA MET A 1 13.24 10.81 -7.37
C MET A 1 12.82 11.96 -6.48
N LYS A 2 12.37 11.69 -5.26
CA LYS A 2 12.09 12.74 -4.28
C LYS A 2 13.44 13.32 -3.84
N ARG A 3 13.64 14.62 -4.02
CA ARG A 3 14.88 15.30 -3.60
C ARG A 3 14.88 15.37 -2.07
N LEU A 4 15.89 14.78 -1.43
CA LEU A 4 16.16 15.03 -0.02
C LEU A 4 16.54 16.50 0.11
N ALA A 5 15.67 17.30 0.71
CA ALA A 5 15.99 18.66 1.10
C ALA A 5 16.91 18.58 2.32
N VAL A 6 18.22 18.62 2.08
CA VAL A 6 19.21 18.77 3.15
C VAL A 6 19.05 20.17 3.69
N GLY A 7 18.42 20.30 4.87
CA GLY A 7 18.31 21.56 5.58
C GLY A 7 19.69 22.13 5.96
N PRO A 8 19.74 23.38 6.44
CA PRO A 8 20.99 24.00 6.89
C PRO A 8 21.73 23.11 7.88
N ILE A 9 23.05 22.98 7.72
CA ILE A 9 23.92 22.15 8.57
C ILE A 9 24.00 22.73 9.99
N THR A 10 23.76 24.03 10.16
CA THR A 10 23.74 24.71 11.46
C THR A 10 22.32 25.03 11.89
N THR A 11 22.00 24.73 13.14
CA THR A 11 20.71 25.07 13.76
C THR A 11 20.66 26.57 14.10
N PRO A 12 19.46 27.16 14.29
CA PRO A 12 19.32 28.54 14.76
C PRO A 12 20.04 28.79 16.10
N GLU A 13 20.18 27.75 16.92
CA GLU A 13 20.89 27.78 18.20
C GLU A 13 22.39 28.06 18.01
N TYR A 14 23.02 27.50 16.97
CA TYR A 14 24.41 27.81 16.61
C TYR A 14 24.58 29.26 16.14
N ASP A 15 23.63 29.78 15.35
CA ASP A 15 23.68 31.15 14.86
C ASP A 15 23.45 32.18 15.99
N GLU A 16 22.50 31.94 16.89
CA GLU A 16 22.27 32.77 18.08
C GLU A 16 23.48 32.77 19.02
N TRP A 17 24.06 31.59 19.24
CA TRP A 17 25.26 31.44 20.04
C TRP A 17 26.45 32.19 19.39
N ARG A 18 26.59 32.15 18.07
CA ARG A 18 27.64 32.87 17.32
C ARG A 18 27.50 34.38 17.44
N VAL A 19 26.26 34.89 17.42
CA VAL A 19 25.96 36.32 17.59
C VAL A 19 26.30 36.80 19.02
N ARG A 20 26.14 35.95 20.04
CA ARG A 20 26.52 36.29 21.43
C ARG A 20 28.04 36.29 21.69
N ARG A 21 28.85 35.64 20.84
CA ARG A 21 30.29 35.36 21.05
C ARG A 21 31.27 36.39 20.46
N VAL A 22 30.96 37.69 20.44
CA VAL A 22 31.73 38.74 19.71
C VAL A 22 33.26 38.77 19.96
N ASN A 23 33.85 38.09 20.95
CA ASN A 23 35.31 37.93 20.99
C ASN A 23 35.76 36.71 21.80
N ASN A 24 36.54 35.81 21.19
CA ASN A 24 37.22 34.75 21.92
C ASN A 24 38.25 35.39 22.89
N ASN A 25 38.09 35.13 24.19
CA ASN A 25 39.10 35.25 25.27
C ASN A 25 39.39 36.59 25.97
N ILE A 26 38.49 37.58 25.98
CA ILE A 26 38.62 38.66 26.97
C ILE A 26 37.27 38.88 27.64
N LEU A 27 37.16 38.41 28.89
CA LEU A 27 36.26 39.01 29.88
C LEU A 27 36.57 40.50 29.86
N LYS A 28 35.75 41.29 29.15
CA LYS A 28 35.77 42.73 29.33
C LYS A 28 35.31 42.94 30.76
N SER A 29 36.24 43.13 31.68
CA SER A 29 35.97 43.56 33.04
C SER A 29 35.42 44.98 32.97
N SER A 30 34.16 45.13 32.56
CA SER A 30 33.41 46.35 32.79
C SER A 30 33.08 46.38 34.27
N HIS A 31 33.98 47.02 34.99
CA HIS A 31 33.72 47.71 36.23
C HIS A 31 32.39 48.48 36.14
N GLU A 32 31.31 47.90 36.65
CA GLU A 32 30.26 48.57 37.44
C GLU A 32 29.25 47.52 37.93
N GLY A 33 29.13 47.42 39.25
CA GLY A 33 28.55 46.28 39.96
C GLY A 33 27.05 46.13 39.79
N SER A 34 26.62 44.91 39.47
CA SER A 34 25.31 44.29 39.75
C SER A 34 25.22 42.83 39.27
N GLN A 35 26.21 42.31 38.53
CA GLN A 35 26.19 40.91 38.06
C GLN A 35 26.80 39.98 39.11
N SER A 36 26.08 38.89 39.40
CA SER A 36 26.49 37.91 40.41
C SER A 36 27.71 37.11 39.92
N ILE A 37 28.58 36.69 40.83
CA ILE A 37 29.73 35.80 40.53
C ILE A 37 29.28 34.53 39.78
N GLU A 38 28.04 34.10 40.00
CA GLU A 38 27.40 32.98 39.31
C GLU A 38 27.17 33.23 37.80
N GLU A 39 26.82 34.45 37.39
CA GLU A 39 26.75 34.85 35.97
C GLU A 39 28.14 34.86 35.31
N HIS A 40 29.20 35.21 36.03
CA HIS A 40 30.57 35.17 35.51
C HIS A 40 31.17 33.76 35.45
N LEU A 41 30.60 32.81 36.18
CA LEU A 41 30.93 31.38 36.14
C LEU A 41 30.04 30.59 35.18
N GLN A 42 29.11 31.26 34.48
CA GLN A 42 28.26 30.62 33.49
C GLN A 42 29.13 30.13 32.32
N VAL A 43 29.47 28.84 32.36
CA VAL A 43 30.31 28.17 31.36
C VAL A 43 29.57 28.22 30.03
N VAL A 44 29.98 29.14 29.16
CA VAL A 44 29.46 29.23 27.79
C VAL A 44 29.84 27.94 27.06
N PRO A 45 28.86 27.16 26.55
CA PRO A 45 29.14 25.95 25.80
C PRO A 45 30.09 26.25 24.62
N SER A 46 31.04 25.35 24.39
CA SER A 46 31.97 25.49 23.27
C SER A 46 31.26 25.23 21.94
N GLU A 47 31.82 25.76 20.83
CA GLU A 47 31.35 25.46 19.46
C GLU A 47 31.18 23.97 19.23
N LEU A 48 32.17 23.20 19.69
CA LEU A 48 32.20 21.75 19.54
C LEU A 48 31.11 21.06 20.37
N GLU A 49 30.80 21.57 21.56
CA GLU A 49 29.74 21.00 22.38
C GLU A 49 28.36 21.20 21.75
N ILE A 50 28.11 22.37 21.17
CA ILE A 50 26.85 22.66 20.45
C ILE A 50 26.75 21.83 19.17
N LEU A 51 27.82 21.80 18.38
CA LEU A 51 27.87 21.02 17.16
C LEU A 51 27.68 19.51 17.44
N ASN A 52 28.25 19.00 18.53
CA ASN A 52 28.10 17.60 18.91
C ASN A 52 26.66 17.28 19.31
N LYS A 53 26.01 18.14 20.11
CA LYS A 53 24.58 17.97 20.46
C LYS A 53 23.66 18.02 19.24
N ASP A 54 23.94 18.90 18.29
CA ASP A 54 23.20 18.97 17.03
C ASP A 54 23.40 17.73 16.16
N PHE A 55 24.62 17.18 16.14
CA PHE A 55 24.94 15.96 15.42
C PHE A 55 24.21 14.75 16.03
N GLU A 56 24.23 14.61 17.36
CA GLU A 56 23.49 13.58 18.09
C GLU A 56 21.98 13.68 17.82
N ARG A 57 21.41 14.88 17.83
CA ARG A 57 20.00 15.12 17.51
C ARG A 57 19.64 14.65 16.10
N ARG A 58 20.46 15.00 15.10
CA ARG A 58 20.23 14.57 13.71
C ARG A 58 20.39 13.07 13.53
N ASN A 59 21.36 12.45 14.20
CA ASN A 59 21.52 11.00 14.13
C ASN A 59 20.31 10.28 14.70
N ALA A 60 19.79 10.70 15.85
CA ALA A 60 18.58 10.12 16.43
C ALA A 60 17.35 10.28 15.51
N GLU A 61 17.22 11.42 14.84
CA GLU A 61 16.16 11.63 13.84
C GLU A 61 16.31 10.70 12.63
N LEU A 62 17.54 10.54 12.12
CA LEU A 62 17.84 9.64 11.00
C LEU A 62 17.59 8.18 11.36
N GLU A 63 18.00 7.73 12.55
CA GLU A 63 17.74 6.38 13.05
C GLU A 63 16.23 6.10 13.10
N LYS A 64 15.44 7.04 13.63
CA LYS A 64 13.98 6.93 13.64
C LYS A 64 13.38 6.87 12.24
N GLN A 65 13.88 7.67 11.29
CA GLN A 65 13.43 7.63 9.90
C GLN A 65 13.79 6.30 9.21
N ILE A 66 14.96 5.73 9.52
CA ILE A 66 15.37 4.42 9.02
C ILE A 66 14.43 3.34 9.55
N GLU A 67 14.19 3.30 10.85
CA GLU A 67 13.29 2.32 11.48
C GLU A 67 11.89 2.37 10.87
N GLN A 68 11.30 3.58 10.76
CA GLN A 68 9.99 3.76 10.13
C GLN A 68 9.98 3.27 8.67
N THR A 69 11.03 3.59 7.91
CA THR A 69 11.12 3.18 6.49
C THR A 69 11.26 1.66 6.36
N GLU A 70 11.99 1.01 7.28
CA GLU A 70 12.13 -0.45 7.31
C GLU A 70 10.80 -1.13 7.66
N GLU A 71 10.05 -0.59 8.60
CA GLU A 71 8.70 -1.06 8.94
C GLU A 71 7.74 -0.91 7.75
N GLU A 72 7.69 0.27 7.12
CA GLU A 72 6.87 0.52 5.93
C GLU A 72 7.23 -0.46 4.78
N LYS A 73 8.52 -0.73 4.58
CA LYS A 73 8.99 -1.70 3.58
C LYS A 73 8.56 -3.13 3.90
N MET A 74 8.56 -3.53 5.17
CA MET A 74 8.08 -4.84 5.61
C MET A 74 6.57 -4.97 5.36
N ASN A 75 5.79 -3.96 5.73
CA ASN A 75 4.34 -3.94 5.50
C ASN A 75 3.99 -4.03 4.01
N LEU A 76 4.65 -3.24 3.17
CA LEU A 76 4.45 -3.28 1.71
C LEU A 76 4.79 -4.64 1.09
N ARG A 77 5.79 -5.36 1.64
CA ARG A 77 6.11 -6.73 1.20
C ARG A 77 4.98 -7.70 1.52
N LEU A 78 4.42 -7.62 2.73
CA LEU A 78 3.29 -8.45 3.13
C LEU A 78 2.06 -8.18 2.26
N ASP A 79 1.74 -6.91 2.01
CA ASP A 79 0.62 -6.53 1.13
C ASP A 79 0.79 -7.08 -0.29
N ALA A 80 2.01 -7.03 -0.83
CA ALA A 80 2.31 -7.58 -2.16
C ALA A 80 2.09 -9.11 -2.20
N ASP A 81 2.51 -9.83 -1.16
CA ASP A 81 2.29 -11.28 -1.06
C ASP A 81 0.80 -11.63 -0.91
N VAL A 82 0.04 -10.85 -0.13
CA VAL A 82 -1.42 -10.99 -0.02
C VAL A 82 -2.10 -10.79 -1.37
N GLN A 83 -1.80 -9.69 -2.08
CA GLN A 83 -2.37 -9.42 -3.41
C GLN A 83 -2.04 -10.53 -4.41
N LYS A 84 -0.82 -11.07 -4.35
CA LYS A 84 -0.41 -12.19 -5.21
C LYS A 84 -1.22 -13.46 -4.93
N LEU A 85 -1.45 -13.79 -3.65
CA LEU A 85 -2.26 -14.93 -3.24
C LEU A 85 -3.73 -14.78 -3.67
N GLU A 86 -4.29 -13.59 -3.51
CA GLU A 86 -5.66 -13.29 -3.94
C GLU A 86 -5.83 -13.42 -5.46
N ALA A 87 -4.90 -12.86 -6.22
CA ALA A 87 -4.90 -12.97 -7.68
C ALA A 87 -4.81 -14.44 -8.14
N GLU A 88 -3.98 -15.25 -7.49
CA GLU A 88 -3.90 -16.68 -7.79
C GLU A 88 -5.20 -17.42 -7.48
N ARG A 89 -5.84 -17.12 -6.34
CA ARG A 89 -7.13 -17.70 -5.96
C ARG A 89 -8.21 -17.34 -6.97
N LEU A 90 -8.27 -16.08 -7.40
CA LEU A 90 -9.21 -15.62 -8.43
C LEU A 90 -8.98 -16.33 -9.76
N ARG A 91 -7.72 -16.51 -10.19
CA ARG A 91 -7.37 -17.24 -11.41
C ARG A 91 -7.86 -18.69 -11.35
N LYS A 92 -7.65 -19.38 -10.22
CA LYS A 92 -8.12 -20.77 -10.02
C LYS A 92 -9.64 -20.85 -10.02
N GLY A 93 -10.32 -19.91 -9.37
CA GLY A 93 -11.78 -19.84 -9.36
C GLY A 93 -12.35 -19.63 -10.77
N LYS A 94 -11.76 -18.70 -11.54
CA LYS A 94 -12.15 -18.45 -12.93
C LYS A 94 -12.01 -19.69 -13.81
N ALA A 95 -10.87 -20.40 -13.71
CA ALA A 95 -10.63 -21.60 -14.51
C ALA A 95 -11.68 -22.69 -14.24
N ARG A 96 -12.03 -22.94 -12.98
CA ARG A 96 -13.09 -23.90 -12.62
C ARG A 96 -14.46 -23.49 -13.16
N ALA A 97 -14.82 -22.21 -13.02
CA ALA A 97 -16.10 -21.71 -13.52
C ALA A 97 -16.19 -21.81 -15.06
N GLU A 98 -15.06 -21.65 -15.76
CA GLU A 98 -14.98 -21.80 -17.22
C GLU A 98 -15.14 -23.27 -17.64
N GLU A 99 -14.49 -24.20 -16.95
CA GLU A 99 -14.67 -25.66 -17.14
C GLU A 99 -16.13 -26.09 -16.90
N ASP A 100 -16.74 -25.61 -15.80
CA ASP A 100 -18.14 -25.89 -15.47
C ASP A 100 -19.10 -25.35 -16.55
N LEU A 101 -18.84 -24.14 -17.06
CA LEU A 101 -19.63 -23.54 -18.12
C LEU A 101 -19.53 -24.33 -19.44
N ASP A 102 -18.34 -24.77 -19.81
CA ASP A 102 -18.13 -25.58 -21.01
C ASP A 102 -18.82 -26.95 -20.90
N SER A 103 -18.76 -27.58 -19.73
CA SER A 103 -19.49 -28.81 -19.43
C SER A 103 -21.01 -28.62 -19.55
N LEU A 104 -21.54 -27.58 -18.90
CA LEU A 104 -22.96 -27.22 -18.97
C LEU A 104 -23.42 -26.95 -20.42
N LYS A 105 -22.58 -26.27 -21.21
CA LYS A 105 -22.85 -25.99 -22.63
C LYS A 105 -22.93 -27.27 -23.46
N ILE A 106 -22.09 -28.27 -23.17
CA ILE A 106 -22.13 -29.58 -23.81
C ILE A 106 -23.42 -30.31 -23.43
N ASP A 107 -23.76 -30.36 -22.14
CA ASP A 107 -24.94 -31.06 -21.67
C ASP A 107 -26.25 -30.42 -22.16
N TYR A 108 -26.30 -29.08 -22.21
CA TYR A 108 -27.41 -28.37 -22.84
C TYR A 108 -27.58 -28.73 -24.33
N LYS A 109 -26.48 -28.80 -25.09
CA LYS A 109 -26.54 -29.21 -26.51
C LYS A 109 -27.07 -30.64 -26.65
N LYS A 110 -26.62 -31.57 -25.80
CA LYS A 110 -27.14 -32.96 -25.78
C LYS A 110 -28.62 -32.98 -25.46
N LEU A 111 -29.05 -32.30 -24.40
CA LEU A 111 -30.46 -32.23 -24.00
C LEU A 111 -31.33 -31.70 -25.13
N ARG A 112 -30.92 -30.60 -25.78
CA ARG A 112 -31.64 -30.02 -26.92
C ARG A 112 -31.76 -31.01 -28.08
N LEU A 113 -30.71 -31.76 -28.38
CA LEU A 113 -30.75 -32.81 -29.41
C LEU A 113 -31.70 -33.93 -29.01
N SER A 114 -31.61 -34.42 -27.77
CA SER A 114 -32.51 -35.44 -27.24
C SER A 114 -33.98 -35.00 -27.34
N MET A 115 -34.33 -33.79 -26.89
CA MET A 115 -35.68 -33.24 -27.00
C MET A 115 -36.21 -33.19 -28.45
N ARG A 116 -35.33 -32.91 -29.42
CA ARG A 116 -35.69 -32.94 -30.85
C ARG A 116 -35.95 -34.36 -31.32
N THR A 117 -35.15 -35.34 -30.89
CA THR A 117 -35.31 -36.76 -31.25
C THR A 117 -36.59 -37.37 -30.68
N VAL A 118 -36.92 -37.09 -29.41
CA VAL A 118 -38.16 -37.60 -28.79
C VAL A 118 -39.41 -36.80 -29.15
N GLY A 119 -39.33 -35.87 -30.11
CA GLY A 119 -40.48 -35.10 -30.58
C GLY A 119 -41.07 -34.11 -29.57
N LEU A 120 -40.41 -33.92 -28.42
CA LEU A 120 -40.80 -32.94 -27.38
C LEU A 120 -40.65 -31.48 -27.84
N GLY A 121 -40.01 -31.25 -28.99
CA GLY A 121 -39.97 -29.95 -29.68
C GLY A 121 -41.11 -29.71 -30.67
N LYS A 122 -42.04 -30.65 -30.85
CA LYS A 122 -43.22 -30.48 -31.70
C LYS A 122 -44.21 -29.54 -31.02
N THR A 123 -44.79 -28.61 -31.78
CA THR A 123 -45.93 -27.81 -31.30
C THR A 123 -47.18 -28.69 -31.18
N SER A 124 -48.14 -28.28 -30.33
CA SER A 124 -49.38 -29.04 -30.11
C SER A 124 -50.12 -29.38 -31.41
N GLU A 125 -50.07 -28.49 -32.41
CA GLU A 125 -50.68 -28.72 -33.72
C GLU A 125 -50.04 -29.88 -34.48
N GLN A 126 -48.71 -30.00 -34.48
CA GLN A 126 -48.01 -31.12 -35.11
C GLN A 126 -48.34 -32.45 -34.45
N TRP A 127 -48.59 -32.47 -33.13
CA TRP A 127 -49.08 -33.66 -32.43
C TRP A 127 -50.52 -34.03 -32.82
N CYS A 128 -51.40 -33.03 -32.97
CA CYS A 128 -52.78 -33.27 -33.38
C CYS A 128 -52.88 -33.83 -34.80
N GLU A 129 -52.03 -33.34 -35.71
CA GLU A 129 -51.99 -33.76 -37.12
C GLU A 129 -51.52 -35.22 -37.26
N GLU A 130 -50.47 -35.61 -36.55
CA GLU A 130 -49.94 -36.98 -36.53
C GLU A 130 -50.93 -37.99 -35.93
N ILE A 131 -51.68 -37.59 -34.88
CA ILE A 131 -52.76 -38.41 -34.31
C ILE A 131 -53.90 -38.60 -35.32
N GLN A 132 -54.23 -37.58 -36.13
CA GLN A 132 -55.25 -37.70 -37.18
C GLN A 132 -54.77 -38.60 -38.33
N GLU A 133 -53.52 -38.48 -38.77
CA GLU A 133 -52.94 -39.38 -39.77
C GLU A 133 -52.97 -40.84 -39.33
N GLU A 134 -52.62 -41.16 -38.08
CA GLU A 134 -52.69 -42.55 -37.60
C GLU A 134 -54.11 -43.09 -37.45
N LYS A 135 -55.07 -42.26 -36.98
CA LYS A 135 -56.49 -42.65 -36.97
C LYS A 135 -56.99 -43.00 -38.37
N ASN A 136 -56.52 -42.28 -39.39
CA ASN A 136 -56.90 -42.53 -40.78
C ASN A 136 -56.24 -43.78 -41.36
N LYS A 137 -55.02 -44.16 -40.91
CA LYS A 137 -54.39 -45.43 -41.30
C LYS A 137 -55.06 -46.65 -40.68
N THR A 138 -55.59 -46.53 -39.47
CA THR A 138 -56.23 -47.66 -38.76
C THR A 138 -57.66 -47.94 -39.26
N ASN A 139 -58.28 -46.96 -39.95
CA ASN A 139 -59.63 -47.05 -40.51
C ASN A 139 -59.67 -47.54 -41.98
N ARG A 140 -58.56 -48.09 -42.49
CA ARG A 140 -58.44 -48.63 -43.85
C ARG A 140 -58.08 -50.10 -43.81
#